data_AF-A0AAD6Z0I8-F1
#
_entry.id   AF-A0AAD6Z0I8-F1
#
_cell.length_a   1.000
_cell.length_b   1.000
_cell.length_c   1.000
_cell.angle_alpha   90.00
_cell.angle_beta   90.00
_cell.angle_gamma   90.00
#
_symmetry.space_group_name_H-M   'P 1'
#
loop_
_entity.id
_entity.type
_entity.pdbx_description
1 polymer ?
#
loop_
_entity_poly.entity_id
_entity_poly.type
_entity_poly.pdbx_seq_one_letter_code
_entity_poly.pdbx_strand_id
1 'polypeptide(L)'
;MTDTVDFVLQLLDAALKAREYIQDFRDAPNDRRKLVSEMEDLQRQLRARITADPSTRIVQQMDTSLTALKCTMEELTLDLSPGKGQIARFTKQLTWSLWNKKEVGGYLVELERFKVLLNSWLMLDIWERGYSPRIPTKVPGYANRLDATTTSPVAPDAPRSSKSPSALLTRTATLATTAWPGGMRVYSQSGDGNIHEECLDQDVNTIGSPLQAHDWYHGTLKGSCAAGSKLCGMTWGSPPNPNRAIFYQTDDNVIHQMGCFHGQDWQVSSFAQADAMPGTHMAEVHNENAGHVVLFFQDKDNFLCSRRAIDWRWEDAVRLCQAAAATPISATTWSHTENIRVYFQNRDNAFQELKGSFDGGWTLGQFDLPSTKIHRSMAAISWLRLEMKPGPEIRMYIQDYTNTVIEWCYSSDTEWIL
;
A
#
# COMPACT_ATOMS: atom_id res chain seq x y z
N MET A 1 -5.07 -30.00 15.04
CA MET A 1 -4.36 -29.16 16.04
C MET A 1 -3.04 -29.80 16.42
N THR A 2 -3.02 -31.09 16.81
CA THR A 2 -1.80 -31.90 16.95
C THR A 2 -0.90 -31.81 15.72
N ASP A 3 -1.45 -31.96 14.51
CA ASP A 3 -0.65 -31.91 13.27
C ASP A 3 0.05 -30.57 13.04
N THR A 4 -0.60 -29.45 13.37
CA THR A 4 -0.02 -28.09 13.23
C THR A 4 1.07 -27.84 14.27
N VAL A 5 0.86 -28.29 15.51
CA VAL A 5 1.87 -28.18 16.57
C VAL A 5 3.07 -29.05 16.23
N ASP A 6 2.85 -30.29 15.80
CA ASP A 6 3.90 -31.21 15.37
C ASP A 6 4.66 -30.66 14.15
N PHE A 7 3.97 -29.99 13.23
CA PHE A 7 4.59 -29.33 12.08
C PHE A 7 5.51 -28.17 12.52
N VAL A 8 5.01 -27.28 13.39
CA VAL A 8 5.81 -26.14 13.89
C VAL A 8 7.02 -26.63 14.69
N LEU A 9 6.87 -27.72 15.44
CA LEU A 9 7.99 -28.36 16.15
C LEU A 9 9.02 -28.95 15.16
N GLN A 10 8.59 -29.60 14.09
CA GLN A 10 9.50 -30.10 13.04
C GLN A 10 10.25 -28.98 12.32
N LEU A 11 9.58 -27.87 12.04
CA LEU A 11 10.21 -26.67 11.46
C LEU A 11 11.25 -26.07 12.43
N LEU A 12 10.91 -26.03 13.73
CA LEU A 12 11.82 -25.58 14.76
C LEU A 12 13.07 -26.46 14.85
N ASP A 13 12.90 -27.78 14.76
CA ASP A 13 14.00 -28.74 14.77
C ASP A 13 14.87 -28.62 13.51
N ALA A 14 14.26 -28.43 12.33
CA ALA A 14 15.00 -28.18 11.10
C ALA A 14 15.82 -26.89 11.17
N ALA A 15 15.23 -25.80 11.69
CA ALA A 15 15.93 -24.55 11.92
C ALA A 15 17.07 -24.71 12.94
N LEU A 16 16.85 -25.39 14.06
CA LEU A 16 17.89 -25.65 15.05
C LEU A 16 19.05 -26.45 14.46
N LYS A 17 18.75 -27.45 13.64
CA LYS A 17 19.76 -28.28 12.97
C LYS A 17 20.55 -27.51 11.91
N ALA A 18 19.88 -26.69 11.10
CA ALA A 18 20.55 -25.77 10.18
C ALA A 18 21.47 -24.81 10.93
N ARG A 19 21.02 -24.26 12.06
CA ARG A 19 21.83 -23.40 12.94
C ARG A 19 23.08 -24.11 13.47
N GLU A 20 22.96 -25.36 13.91
CA GLU A 20 24.11 -26.16 14.36
C GLU A 20 25.14 -26.31 13.24
N TYR A 21 24.72 -26.65 12.03
CA TYR A 21 25.62 -26.71 10.88
C TYR A 21 26.27 -25.36 10.57
N ILE A 22 25.51 -24.27 10.64
CA ILE A 22 26.01 -22.89 10.46
C ILE A 22 27.08 -22.53 11.51
N GLN A 23 26.98 -23.06 12.73
CA GLN A 23 27.93 -22.79 13.82
C GLN A 23 29.30 -23.47 13.62
N ASP A 24 29.37 -24.50 12.78
CA ASP A 24 30.63 -25.17 12.42
C ASP A 24 31.47 -24.39 11.40
N PHE A 25 30.93 -23.33 10.78
CA PHE A 25 31.66 -22.49 9.82
C PHE A 25 32.44 -21.37 10.52
N ARG A 26 33.77 -21.35 10.33
CA ARG A 26 34.67 -20.32 10.89
C ARG A 26 34.95 -19.15 9.94
N ASP A 27 34.79 -19.32 8.62
CA ASP A 27 35.34 -18.39 7.62
C ASP A 27 34.34 -17.35 7.06
N ALA A 28 33.09 -17.37 7.52
CA ALA A 28 32.04 -16.40 7.14
C ALA A 28 31.33 -15.81 8.37
N PRO A 29 32.04 -15.11 9.28
CA PRO A 29 31.53 -14.75 10.60
C PRO A 29 30.40 -13.71 10.60
N ASN A 30 30.26 -12.90 9.53
CA ASN A 30 29.20 -11.90 9.43
C ASN A 30 27.88 -12.53 8.97
N ASP A 31 27.92 -13.30 7.88
CA ASP A 31 26.74 -14.00 7.35
C ASP A 31 26.21 -15.03 8.35
N ARG A 32 27.13 -15.73 9.04
CA ARG A 32 26.81 -16.60 10.18
C ARG A 32 26.10 -15.84 11.31
N ARG A 33 26.62 -14.69 11.73
CA ARG A 33 26.00 -13.91 12.82
C ARG A 33 24.61 -13.41 12.42
N LYS A 34 24.45 -12.95 11.18
CA LYS A 34 23.16 -12.51 10.65
C LYS A 34 22.17 -13.67 10.65
N LEU A 35 22.50 -14.80 10.01
CA LEU A 35 21.62 -15.95 9.88
C LEU A 35 21.22 -16.54 11.25
N VAL A 36 22.16 -16.64 12.20
CA VAL A 36 21.85 -17.08 13.57
C VAL A 36 20.88 -16.12 14.28
N SER A 37 21.11 -14.80 14.17
CA SER A 37 20.22 -13.78 14.77
C SER A 37 18.81 -13.84 14.18
N GLU A 38 18.71 -13.97 12.87
CA GLU A 38 17.44 -14.05 12.13
C GLU A 38 16.62 -15.27 12.56
N MET A 39 17.27 -16.42 12.72
CA MET A 39 16.63 -17.68 13.15
C MET A 39 16.22 -17.66 14.63
N GLU A 40 17.03 -17.06 15.51
CA GLU A 40 16.69 -16.91 16.93
C GLU A 40 15.46 -16.02 17.13
N ASP A 41 15.35 -14.95 16.35
CA ASP A 41 14.18 -14.07 16.38
C ASP A 41 12.92 -14.80 15.91
N LEU A 42 13.01 -15.53 14.79
CA LEU A 42 11.91 -16.36 14.27
C LEU A 42 11.44 -17.39 15.31
N GLN A 43 12.37 -18.10 15.94
CA GLN A 43 12.09 -19.07 16.99
C GLN A 43 11.39 -18.44 18.20
N ARG A 44 11.80 -17.24 18.60
CA ARG A 44 11.19 -16.51 19.71
C ARG A 44 9.75 -16.12 19.39
N GLN A 45 9.50 -15.61 18.19
CA GLN A 45 8.17 -15.22 17.73
C GLN A 45 7.21 -16.41 17.64
N LEU A 46 7.67 -17.54 17.08
CA LEU A 46 6.88 -18.77 16.99
C LEU A 46 6.54 -19.33 18.38
N ARG A 47 7.52 -19.44 19.29
CA ARG A 47 7.31 -19.99 20.65
C ARG A 47 6.34 -19.16 21.49
N ALA A 48 6.37 -17.83 21.38
CA ALA A 48 5.48 -16.95 22.14
C ALA A 48 3.98 -17.12 21.76
N ARG A 49 3.69 -17.73 20.60
CA ARG A 49 2.33 -17.78 20.02
C ARG A 49 1.71 -19.17 20.00
N ILE A 50 2.49 -20.25 20.07
CA ILE A 50 1.97 -21.63 20.24
C ILE A 50 1.14 -21.78 21.52
N THR A 51 1.32 -20.90 22.51
CA THR A 51 0.53 -20.84 23.74
C THR A 51 -0.82 -20.10 23.60
N ALA A 52 -1.14 -19.52 22.44
CA ALA A 52 -2.39 -18.80 22.19
C ALA A 52 -3.24 -19.50 21.10
N ASP A 53 -4.46 -19.87 21.48
CA ASP A 53 -5.49 -20.65 20.75
C ASP A 53 -5.70 -20.27 19.25
N PRO A 54 -5.75 -21.25 18.29
CA PRO A 54 -5.88 -20.98 16.85
C PRO A 54 -7.25 -21.34 16.22
N SER A 55 -7.73 -20.50 15.29
CA SER A 55 -8.88 -20.76 14.41
C SER A 55 -8.48 -21.57 13.15
N THR A 56 -9.39 -22.39 12.61
CA THR A 56 -9.10 -23.48 11.66
C THR A 56 -8.82 -23.09 10.20
N ARG A 57 -9.24 -21.90 9.74
CA ARG A 57 -9.11 -21.52 8.31
C ARG A 57 -7.73 -20.95 7.95
N ILE A 58 -7.14 -20.25 8.92
CA ILE A 58 -5.79 -19.70 8.85
C ILE A 58 -4.74 -20.81 8.83
N VAL A 59 -5.04 -21.95 9.49
CA VAL A 59 -4.15 -23.11 9.59
C VAL A 59 -3.83 -23.76 8.23
N GLN A 60 -4.75 -23.74 7.24
CA GLN A 60 -4.51 -24.37 5.93
C GLN A 60 -3.56 -23.57 5.03
N GLN A 61 -3.70 -22.24 5.02
CA GLN A 61 -2.73 -21.37 4.32
C GLN A 61 -1.37 -21.39 5.02
N MET A 62 -1.37 -21.43 6.36
CA MET A 62 -0.15 -21.64 7.14
C MET A 62 0.52 -22.96 6.79
N ASP A 63 -0.22 -24.06 6.66
CA ASP A 63 0.33 -25.38 6.34
C ASP A 63 1.13 -25.36 5.02
N THR A 64 0.64 -24.62 4.02
CA THR A 64 1.33 -24.49 2.72
C THR A 64 2.63 -23.68 2.83
N SER A 65 2.59 -22.51 3.47
CA SER A 65 3.79 -21.66 3.65
C SER A 65 4.81 -22.27 4.59
N LEU A 66 4.35 -22.95 5.65
CA LEU A 66 5.20 -23.66 6.59
C LEU A 66 5.81 -24.92 5.94
N THR A 67 5.06 -25.63 5.08
CA THR A 67 5.59 -26.73 4.25
C THR A 67 6.68 -26.26 3.30
N ALA A 68 6.46 -25.16 2.59
CA ALA A 68 7.48 -24.58 1.71
C ALA A 68 8.76 -24.21 2.50
N LEU A 69 8.61 -23.51 3.64
CA LEU A 69 9.75 -23.15 4.47
C LEU A 69 10.47 -24.38 5.03
N LYS A 70 9.73 -25.40 5.49
CA LYS A 70 10.31 -26.64 5.97
C LYS A 70 11.13 -27.33 4.88
N CYS A 71 10.60 -27.43 3.66
CA CYS A 71 11.34 -27.97 2.52
C CYS A 71 12.63 -27.17 2.27
N THR A 72 12.56 -25.84 2.26
CA THR A 72 13.74 -24.97 2.12
C THR A 72 14.77 -25.19 3.24
N MET A 73 14.32 -25.36 4.48
CA MET A 73 15.21 -25.63 5.63
C MET A 73 15.81 -27.03 5.56
N GLU A 74 15.07 -28.02 5.08
CA GLU A 74 15.55 -29.40 4.88
C GLU A 74 16.56 -29.48 3.73
N GLU A 75 16.33 -28.77 2.63
CA GLU A 75 17.27 -28.60 1.52
C GLU A 75 18.55 -27.91 1.98
N LEU A 76 18.43 -26.77 2.68
CA LEU A 76 19.57 -26.10 3.29
C LEU A 76 20.34 -27.05 4.24
N THR A 77 19.62 -27.81 5.07
CA THR A 77 20.23 -28.79 5.99
C THR A 77 20.96 -29.89 5.23
N LEU A 78 20.40 -30.37 4.12
CA LEU A 78 21.00 -31.39 3.27
C LEU A 78 22.25 -30.86 2.56
N ASP A 79 22.19 -29.65 2.02
CA ASP A 79 23.30 -28.98 1.33
C ASP A 79 24.47 -28.68 2.25
N LEU A 80 24.15 -28.32 3.50
CA LEU A 80 25.14 -28.11 4.57
C LEU A 80 25.65 -29.42 5.19
N SER A 81 25.00 -30.57 4.92
CA SER A 81 25.35 -31.84 5.58
C SER A 81 26.69 -32.42 5.08
N PRO A 82 27.54 -32.94 5.98
CA PRO A 82 28.81 -33.57 5.57
C PRO A 82 28.57 -34.83 4.71
N GLY A 83 29.01 -34.81 3.45
CA GLY A 83 29.08 -36.00 2.59
C GLY A 83 28.05 -36.10 1.46
N LYS A 84 27.08 -35.20 1.36
CA LYS A 84 26.15 -35.13 0.20
C LYS A 84 26.30 -33.86 -0.67
N GLY A 85 26.70 -32.72 -0.09
CA GLY A 85 27.04 -31.51 -0.83
C GLY A 85 28.53 -31.45 -1.20
N GLN A 86 28.87 -30.65 -2.22
CA GLN A 86 30.25 -30.37 -2.70
C GLN A 86 31.18 -29.72 -1.65
N ILE A 87 30.85 -29.79 -0.36
CA ILE A 87 31.70 -29.33 0.72
C ILE A 87 32.65 -30.47 1.10
N ALA A 88 33.72 -30.61 0.35
CA ALA A 88 34.78 -31.55 0.70
C ALA A 88 35.37 -31.14 2.07
N ARG A 89 35.25 -32.03 3.06
CA ARG A 89 36.02 -31.94 4.32
C ARG A 89 37.50 -32.16 4.00
N PHE A 90 38.18 -31.15 3.46
CA PHE A 90 39.63 -31.12 3.48
C PHE A 90 40.05 -30.67 4.88
N THR A 91 40.54 -31.63 5.68
CA THR A 91 41.19 -31.39 6.97
C THR A 91 40.41 -30.51 7.96
N LYS A 92 39.42 -31.07 8.68
CA LYS A 92 38.72 -30.45 9.83
C LYS A 92 38.12 -29.04 9.61
N GLN A 93 38.14 -28.47 8.40
CA GLN A 93 37.72 -27.10 8.12
C GLN A 93 36.78 -27.10 6.90
N LEU A 94 35.62 -26.44 7.03
CA LEU A 94 34.71 -26.18 5.92
C LEU A 94 35.00 -24.79 5.36
N THR A 95 35.59 -24.72 4.16
CA THR A 95 35.79 -23.47 3.41
C THR A 95 34.58 -23.19 2.52
N TRP A 96 34.08 -21.96 2.53
CA TRP A 96 33.00 -21.54 1.63
C TRP A 96 33.53 -21.37 0.21
N SER A 97 32.97 -22.12 -0.74
CA SER A 97 33.15 -21.76 -2.14
C SER A 97 32.34 -20.48 -2.45
N LEU A 98 32.75 -19.73 -3.47
CA LEU A 98 31.96 -18.60 -4.01
C LEU A 98 30.54 -19.02 -4.42
N TRP A 99 30.36 -20.28 -4.79
CA TRP A 99 29.08 -20.86 -5.15
C TRP A 99 28.16 -21.01 -3.92
N ASN A 100 28.70 -21.48 -2.78
CA ASN A 100 27.97 -21.59 -1.51
C ASN A 100 27.43 -20.23 -1.02
N LYS A 101 28.17 -19.14 -1.27
CA LYS A 101 27.74 -17.77 -0.91
C LYS A 101 26.48 -17.34 -1.67
N LYS A 102 26.37 -17.72 -2.94
CA LYS A 102 25.21 -17.39 -3.78
C LYS A 102 23.96 -18.16 -3.32
N GLU A 103 24.10 -19.44 -3.00
CA GLU A 103 22.98 -20.27 -2.52
C GLU A 103 22.48 -19.80 -1.15
N VAL A 104 23.37 -19.51 -0.20
CA VAL A 104 22.95 -18.96 1.11
C VAL A 104 22.33 -17.58 0.99
N GLY A 105 22.76 -16.77 0.01
CA GLY A 105 22.04 -15.54 -0.35
C GLY A 105 20.57 -15.82 -0.74
N GLY A 106 20.32 -16.88 -1.52
CA GLY A 106 18.97 -17.32 -1.87
C GLY A 106 18.14 -17.74 -0.65
N TYR A 107 18.74 -18.53 0.24
CA TYR A 107 18.09 -18.96 1.48
C TYR A 107 17.75 -17.78 2.43
N LEU A 108 18.60 -16.75 2.50
CA LEU A 108 18.33 -15.52 3.25
C LEU A 108 17.16 -14.72 2.68
N VAL A 109 17.04 -14.66 1.35
CA VAL A 109 15.89 -13.99 0.69
C VAL A 109 14.59 -14.73 1.01
N GLU A 110 14.58 -16.05 0.97
CA GLU A 110 13.40 -16.85 1.32
C GLU A 110 13.02 -16.72 2.80
N LEU A 111 14.01 -16.66 3.70
CA LEU A 111 13.78 -16.37 5.12
C LEU A 111 13.15 -15.00 5.36
N GLU A 112 13.63 -13.96 4.67
CA GLU A 112 13.04 -12.62 4.76
C GLU A 112 11.62 -12.56 4.18
N ARG A 113 11.38 -13.24 3.05
CA ARG A 113 10.02 -13.40 2.50
C ARG A 113 9.09 -14.07 3.51
N PHE A 114 9.54 -15.12 4.16
CA PHE A 114 8.77 -15.78 5.20
C PHE A 114 8.53 -14.88 6.42
N LYS A 115 9.52 -14.08 6.83
CA LYS A 115 9.34 -13.08 7.91
C LYS A 115 8.28 -12.05 7.58
N VAL A 116 8.27 -11.52 6.36
CA VAL A 116 7.22 -10.60 5.89
C VAL A 116 5.87 -11.29 5.99
N LEU A 117 5.71 -12.50 5.43
CA LEU A 117 4.46 -13.25 5.50
C LEU A 117 4.00 -13.52 6.94
N LEU A 118 4.93 -13.91 7.82
CA LEU A 118 4.67 -14.15 9.24
C LEU A 118 4.25 -12.85 9.96
N ASN A 119 4.87 -11.71 9.64
CA ASN A 119 4.51 -10.41 10.19
C ASN A 119 3.14 -9.95 9.69
N SER A 120 2.86 -10.03 8.40
CA SER A 120 1.52 -9.74 7.84
C SER A 120 0.45 -10.61 8.49
N TRP A 121 0.76 -11.88 8.78
CA TRP A 121 -0.11 -12.80 9.51
C TRP A 121 -0.32 -12.41 10.98
N LEU A 122 0.75 -12.09 11.72
CA LEU A 122 0.67 -11.63 13.11
C LEU A 122 -0.22 -10.39 13.25
N MET A 123 -0.24 -9.54 12.21
CA MET A 123 -1.09 -8.36 12.17
C MET A 123 -2.58 -8.71 11.96
N LEU A 124 -2.92 -9.77 11.23
CA LEU A 124 -4.32 -10.19 11.02
C LEU A 124 -4.99 -10.72 12.31
N ASP A 125 -4.27 -11.50 13.14
CA ASP A 125 -4.82 -12.08 14.39
C ASP A 125 -5.02 -11.03 15.52
N ILE A 126 -4.23 -9.95 15.54
CA ILE A 126 -4.40 -8.85 16.51
C ILE A 126 -5.72 -8.08 16.25
N TRP A 127 -6.10 -7.93 14.99
CA TRP A 127 -7.27 -7.14 14.60
C TRP A 127 -8.60 -7.86 14.83
N GLU A 128 -8.68 -9.18 14.64
CA GLU A 128 -9.90 -9.95 14.90
C GLU A 128 -10.27 -9.99 16.39
N ARG A 129 -9.29 -9.86 17.30
CA ARG A 129 -9.51 -9.91 18.75
C ARG A 129 -9.82 -8.54 19.37
N GLY A 130 -9.48 -7.43 18.69
CA GLY A 130 -9.53 -6.08 19.25
C GLY A 130 -10.78 -5.26 18.93
N TYR A 131 -11.51 -5.57 17.85
CA TYR A 131 -12.62 -4.75 17.36
C TYR A 131 -13.95 -5.50 17.36
N SER A 132 -14.56 -5.65 18.54
CA SER A 132 -16.01 -5.81 18.64
C SER A 132 -16.60 -4.42 18.90
N PRO A 133 -17.24 -3.76 17.91
CA PRO A 133 -17.91 -2.50 18.17
C PRO A 133 -19.02 -2.77 19.18
N ARG A 134 -18.87 -2.26 20.40
CA ARG A 134 -20.00 -2.13 21.33
C ARG A 134 -20.98 -1.15 20.69
N ILE A 135 -21.96 -1.68 19.97
CA ILE A 135 -23.10 -0.92 19.48
C ILE A 135 -23.78 -0.30 20.71
N PRO A 136 -23.84 1.04 20.83
CA PRO A 136 -24.63 1.67 21.88
C PRO A 136 -26.10 1.33 21.62
N THR A 137 -26.67 0.47 22.45
CA THR A 137 -28.11 0.24 22.43
C THR A 137 -28.78 1.43 23.11
N LYS A 138 -29.67 2.08 22.35
CA LYS A 138 -30.68 3.08 22.74
C LYS A 138 -30.20 4.53 22.92
N VAL A 139 -30.51 5.35 21.92
CA VAL A 139 -30.89 6.75 22.12
C VAL A 139 -32.41 6.83 22.01
N PRO A 140 -33.15 7.24 23.06
CA PRO A 140 -34.60 7.44 22.96
C PRO A 140 -34.94 8.87 22.55
N GLY A 141 -35.84 8.99 21.57
CA GLY A 141 -36.79 10.10 21.50
C GLY A 141 -36.55 11.16 20.43
N TYR A 142 -37.14 10.95 19.26
CA TYR A 142 -37.77 12.04 18.50
C TYR A 142 -39.07 11.53 17.91
N ALA A 143 -40.18 12.01 18.46
CA ALA A 143 -41.53 11.72 18.01
C ALA A 143 -42.01 12.82 17.05
N ASN A 144 -42.49 12.36 15.90
CA ASN A 144 -43.56 12.87 15.03
C ASN A 144 -43.98 14.35 15.14
N ARG A 145 -43.95 15.03 13.99
CA ARG A 145 -44.99 15.99 13.60
C ARG A 145 -45.15 16.04 12.08
N LEU A 146 -46.10 15.26 11.57
CA LEU A 146 -46.72 15.44 10.26
C LEU A 146 -48.10 16.02 10.52
N ASP A 147 -48.39 17.16 9.90
CA ASP A 147 -49.67 17.50 9.27
C ASP A 147 -49.64 18.98 8.84
N ALA A 148 -49.79 19.23 7.55
CA ALA A 148 -50.73 20.20 7.01
C ALA A 148 -50.69 20.20 5.47
N THR A 149 -51.84 19.82 4.93
CA THR A 149 -52.33 20.01 3.57
C THR A 149 -52.23 21.46 3.11
N THR A 150 -51.83 21.68 1.85
CA THR A 150 -52.26 22.85 1.08
C THR A 150 -52.33 22.52 -0.41
N THR A 151 -53.47 22.85 -1.00
CA THR A 151 -53.91 22.61 -2.38
C THR A 151 -53.55 23.76 -3.34
N SER A 152 -53.31 23.39 -4.60
CA SER A 152 -53.42 24.18 -5.87
C SER A 152 -52.36 25.24 -6.21
N PRO A 153 -52.19 25.66 -7.50
CA PRO A 153 -52.93 25.28 -8.72
C PRO A 153 -52.06 24.88 -9.94
N VAL A 154 -52.75 24.38 -10.97
CA VAL A 154 -52.29 24.08 -12.33
C VAL A 154 -51.77 25.34 -13.05
N ALA A 155 -50.61 25.22 -13.73
CA ALA A 155 -50.06 26.20 -14.64
C ALA A 155 -49.76 25.55 -16.02
N PRO A 156 -49.76 26.33 -17.12
CA PRO A 156 -50.02 25.82 -18.47
C PRO A 156 -48.76 25.35 -19.22
N ASP A 157 -49.04 24.58 -20.28
CA ASP A 157 -48.11 23.94 -21.21
C ASP A 157 -46.91 24.80 -21.65
N ALA A 158 -45.70 24.28 -21.40
CA ALA A 158 -44.46 24.77 -21.98
C ALA A 158 -44.09 23.97 -23.25
N PRO A 159 -43.50 24.61 -24.28
CA PRO A 159 -43.30 23.99 -25.58
C PRO A 159 -42.19 22.92 -25.55
N ARG A 160 -42.43 21.85 -26.30
CA ARG A 160 -41.49 20.76 -26.57
C ARG A 160 -40.15 21.32 -27.07
N SER A 161 -39.12 21.26 -26.22
CA SER A 161 -37.75 21.52 -26.65
C SER A 161 -37.26 20.35 -27.50
N SER A 162 -36.74 20.70 -28.67
CA SER A 162 -36.01 19.81 -29.57
C SER A 162 -34.81 19.21 -28.82
N LYS A 163 -34.73 17.88 -28.79
CA LYS A 163 -33.53 17.16 -28.37
C LYS A 163 -32.36 17.58 -29.25
N SER A 164 -31.51 18.49 -28.77
CA SER A 164 -30.17 18.68 -29.33
C SER A 164 -29.37 17.39 -29.12
N PRO A 165 -28.58 16.95 -30.12
CA PRO A 165 -27.67 15.82 -29.93
C PRO A 165 -26.68 16.18 -28.83
N SER A 166 -26.56 15.26 -27.87
CA SER A 166 -25.69 15.32 -26.70
C SER A 166 -24.36 16.01 -27.02
N ALA A 167 -24.12 17.14 -26.35
CA ALA A 167 -22.76 17.59 -26.15
C ALA A 167 -21.99 16.38 -25.59
N LEU A 168 -20.95 15.95 -26.29
CA LEU A 168 -19.91 15.08 -25.74
C LEU A 168 -19.44 15.80 -24.48
N LEU A 169 -20.03 15.45 -23.34
CA LEU A 169 -19.62 15.96 -22.04
C LEU A 169 -18.16 15.54 -21.94
N THR A 170 -17.27 16.52 -22.03
CA THR A 170 -15.84 16.37 -21.85
C THR A 170 -15.67 15.70 -20.49
N ARG A 171 -15.48 14.39 -20.46
CA ARG A 171 -15.29 13.63 -19.22
C ARG A 171 -13.95 14.10 -18.66
N THR A 172 -13.98 15.02 -17.72
CA THR A 172 -12.82 15.27 -16.85
C THR A 172 -12.74 14.08 -15.92
N ALA A 173 -12.12 13.00 -16.38
CA ALA A 173 -11.85 11.84 -15.53
C ALA A 173 -10.61 12.17 -14.69
N THR A 174 -10.78 12.46 -13.40
CA THR A 174 -9.67 12.24 -12.47
C THR A 174 -9.57 10.74 -12.21
N LEU A 175 -8.37 10.18 -12.35
CA LEU A 175 -8.10 8.77 -12.10
C LEU A 175 -7.26 8.62 -10.83
N ALA A 176 -7.67 7.70 -9.96
CA ALA A 176 -6.83 7.19 -8.87
C ALA A 176 -6.79 5.66 -8.97
N THR A 177 -5.63 5.06 -8.73
CA THR A 177 -5.46 3.61 -8.83
C THR A 177 -4.86 3.07 -7.56
N THR A 178 -5.37 1.92 -7.13
CA THR A 178 -4.76 1.16 -6.04
C THR A 178 -4.54 -0.27 -6.52
N ALA A 179 -3.38 -0.81 -6.20
CA ALA A 179 -3.03 -2.19 -6.52
C ALA A 179 -2.72 -2.93 -5.22
N TRP A 180 -3.09 -4.20 -5.20
CA TRP A 180 -2.83 -5.12 -4.10
C TRP A 180 -2.62 -6.51 -4.69
N PRO A 181 -2.09 -7.49 -3.94
CA PRO A 181 -1.86 -8.83 -4.49
C PRO A 181 -3.10 -9.49 -5.10
N GLY A 182 -4.30 -9.08 -4.67
CA GLY A 182 -5.58 -9.57 -5.19
C GLY A 182 -6.13 -8.87 -6.43
N GLY A 183 -5.43 -7.87 -6.99
CA GLY A 183 -5.89 -7.16 -8.18
C GLY A 183 -5.64 -5.64 -8.18
N MET A 184 -6.53 -4.91 -8.85
CA MET A 184 -6.47 -3.45 -9.03
C MET A 184 -7.86 -2.83 -8.89
N ARG A 185 -7.89 -1.60 -8.39
CA ARG A 185 -9.06 -0.73 -8.39
C ARG A 185 -8.71 0.59 -9.06
N VAL A 186 -9.64 1.09 -9.87
CA VAL A 186 -9.52 2.37 -10.56
C VAL A 186 -10.74 3.21 -10.20
N TYR A 187 -10.50 4.37 -9.61
CA TYR A 187 -11.54 5.33 -9.27
C TYR A 187 -11.56 6.43 -10.31
N SER A 188 -12.74 6.74 -10.83
CA SER A 188 -12.93 7.82 -11.81
C SER A 188 -14.06 8.75 -11.39
N GLN A 189 -13.92 10.03 -11.75
CA GLN A 189 -15.01 11.00 -11.62
C GLN A 189 -15.61 11.28 -13.00
N SER A 190 -16.93 11.32 -13.09
CA SER A 190 -17.64 11.79 -14.27
C SER A 190 -17.92 13.29 -14.20
N GLY A 191 -18.28 13.91 -15.33
CA GLY A 191 -18.41 15.37 -15.41
C GLY A 191 -19.56 15.97 -14.59
N ASP A 192 -20.48 15.15 -14.08
CA ASP A 192 -21.55 15.55 -13.16
C ASP A 192 -21.15 15.38 -11.67
N GLY A 193 -19.91 14.98 -11.40
CA GLY A 193 -19.37 14.82 -10.06
C GLY A 193 -19.50 13.41 -9.49
N ASN A 194 -20.15 12.47 -10.18
CA ASN A 194 -20.29 11.09 -9.67
C ASN A 194 -18.96 10.33 -9.73
N ILE A 195 -18.66 9.59 -8.68
CA ILE A 195 -17.47 8.75 -8.55
C ILE A 195 -17.83 7.30 -8.89
N HIS A 196 -17.01 6.67 -9.73
CA HIS A 196 -17.13 5.29 -10.16
C HIS A 196 -15.89 4.50 -9.77
N GLU A 197 -16.07 3.20 -9.48
CA GLU A 197 -15.00 2.24 -9.25
C GLU A 197 -15.04 1.19 -10.36
N GLU A 198 -13.90 0.96 -11.00
CA GLU A 198 -13.67 -0.18 -11.89
C GLU A 198 -12.69 -1.14 -11.21
N CYS A 199 -13.02 -2.42 -11.21
CA CYS A 199 -12.31 -3.46 -10.49
C CYS A 199 -11.71 -4.47 -11.46
N LEU A 200 -10.50 -4.92 -11.16
CA LEU A 200 -9.85 -6.06 -11.80
C LEU A 200 -9.35 -6.97 -10.68
N ASP A 201 -9.87 -8.19 -10.57
CA ASP A 201 -9.39 -9.15 -9.58
C ASP A 201 -8.38 -10.12 -10.21
N GLN A 202 -7.42 -10.56 -9.40
CA GLN A 202 -6.42 -11.54 -9.78
C GLN A 202 -6.45 -12.72 -8.82
N ASP A 203 -6.35 -13.93 -9.38
CA ASP A 203 -6.24 -15.14 -8.58
C ASP A 203 -4.85 -15.25 -7.95
N VAL A 204 -4.77 -14.98 -6.63
CA VAL A 204 -3.51 -14.97 -5.88
C VAL A 204 -3.06 -16.38 -5.44
N ASN A 205 -3.84 -17.42 -5.75
CA ASN A 205 -3.74 -18.73 -5.11
C ASN A 205 -2.77 -19.72 -5.78
N THR A 206 -1.92 -19.31 -6.72
CA THR A 206 -1.02 -20.27 -7.36
C THR A 206 0.34 -19.68 -7.70
N ILE A 207 1.29 -19.81 -6.78
CA ILE A 207 2.72 -19.64 -7.07
C ILE A 207 3.07 -20.57 -8.24
N GLY A 208 3.43 -20.00 -9.39
CA GLY A 208 3.84 -20.75 -10.59
C GLY A 208 2.77 -21.00 -11.64
N SER A 209 1.51 -20.61 -11.43
CA SER A 209 0.55 -20.51 -12.55
C SER A 209 0.61 -19.11 -13.17
N PRO A 210 0.41 -18.99 -14.50
CA PRO A 210 0.25 -17.68 -15.11
C PRO A 210 -0.89 -16.95 -14.40
N LEU A 211 -0.66 -15.69 -14.02
CA LEU A 211 -1.68 -14.82 -13.43
C LEU A 211 -2.88 -14.78 -14.38
N GLN A 212 -3.98 -15.41 -13.98
CA GLN A 212 -5.24 -15.30 -14.71
C GLN A 212 -5.99 -14.12 -14.09
N ALA A 213 -5.99 -12.99 -14.80
CA ALA A 213 -6.83 -11.86 -14.44
C ALA A 213 -8.28 -12.20 -14.81
N HIS A 214 -9.21 -11.85 -13.92
CA HIS A 214 -10.64 -11.86 -14.25
C HIS A 214 -10.96 -10.71 -15.22
N ASP A 215 -12.16 -10.73 -15.80
CA ASP A 215 -12.65 -9.59 -16.56
C ASP A 215 -12.86 -8.37 -15.65
N TRP A 216 -12.72 -7.17 -16.23
CA TRP A 216 -13.07 -5.93 -15.55
C TRP A 216 -14.55 -5.90 -15.16
N TYR A 217 -14.85 -5.38 -13.97
CA TYR A 217 -16.22 -5.21 -13.50
C TYR A 217 -16.40 -3.90 -12.73
N HIS A 218 -17.64 -3.38 -12.71
CA HIS A 218 -17.97 -2.20 -11.92
C HIS A 218 -18.03 -2.52 -10.42
N GLY A 219 -17.34 -1.72 -9.62
CA GLY A 219 -17.36 -1.78 -8.17
C GLY A 219 -18.68 -1.30 -7.55
N THR A 220 -18.76 -1.39 -6.22
CA THR A 220 -19.96 -1.01 -5.46
C THR A 220 -19.95 0.45 -5.00
N LEU A 221 -18.86 1.17 -5.27
CA LEU A 221 -18.70 2.58 -4.95
C LEU A 221 -19.83 3.44 -5.53
N LYS A 222 -20.51 4.18 -4.66
CA LYS A 222 -21.45 5.23 -5.03
C LYS A 222 -21.14 6.47 -4.19
N GLY A 223 -20.61 7.50 -4.84
CA GLY A 223 -20.33 8.77 -4.20
C GLY A 223 -20.35 9.91 -5.21
N SER A 224 -20.39 11.14 -4.70
CA SER A 224 -20.29 12.36 -5.50
C SER A 224 -19.30 13.31 -4.86
N CYS A 225 -18.60 14.08 -5.68
CA CYS A 225 -17.67 15.11 -5.25
C CYS A 225 -17.75 16.34 -6.17
N ALA A 226 -17.10 17.43 -5.78
CA ALA A 226 -17.06 18.66 -6.58
C ALA A 226 -16.50 18.36 -7.98
N ALA A 227 -17.05 18.98 -9.04
CA ALA A 227 -16.64 18.69 -10.42
C ALA A 227 -15.15 18.93 -10.72
N GLY A 228 -14.46 19.74 -9.90
CA GLY A 228 -13.02 19.98 -9.98
C GLY A 228 -12.17 19.08 -9.07
N SER A 229 -12.80 18.21 -8.27
CA SER A 229 -12.12 17.34 -7.30
C SER A 229 -11.10 16.47 -7.99
N LYS A 230 -9.91 16.39 -7.38
CA LYS A 230 -9.03 15.26 -7.65
C LYS A 230 -9.44 14.08 -6.78
N LEU A 231 -9.08 12.87 -7.19
CA LEU A 231 -9.30 11.66 -6.42
C LEU A 231 -7.94 11.12 -5.99
N CYS A 232 -7.87 10.58 -4.79
CA CYS A 232 -6.71 9.86 -4.30
C CYS A 232 -7.20 8.60 -3.60
N GLY A 233 -6.73 7.43 -4.00
CA GLY A 233 -7.19 6.15 -3.47
C GLY A 233 -6.09 5.44 -2.71
N MET A 234 -6.48 4.65 -1.71
CA MET A 234 -5.60 3.72 -0.99
C MET A 234 -6.28 2.36 -0.82
N THR A 235 -5.50 1.30 -0.69
CA THR A 235 -6.00 -0.06 -0.44
C THR A 235 -5.00 -0.83 0.39
N TRP A 236 -5.48 -1.46 1.46
CA TRP A 236 -4.64 -2.18 2.41
C TRP A 236 -5.36 -3.41 2.97
N GLY A 237 -4.60 -4.27 3.65
CA GLY A 237 -5.09 -5.54 4.13
C GLY A 237 -5.02 -6.65 3.08
N SER A 238 -5.43 -7.85 3.50
CA SER A 238 -5.25 -9.07 2.71
C SER A 238 -6.54 -9.53 2.03
N PRO A 239 -6.44 -10.29 0.92
CA PRO A 239 -7.60 -10.92 0.29
C PRO A 239 -8.41 -11.80 1.25
N PRO A 240 -9.72 -12.01 0.99
CA PRO A 240 -10.47 -11.57 -0.21
C PRO A 240 -11.06 -10.16 -0.11
N ASN A 241 -11.07 -9.54 1.07
CA ASN A 241 -11.77 -8.28 1.31
C ASN A 241 -10.79 -7.22 1.84
N PRO A 242 -10.05 -6.52 0.96
CA PRO A 242 -9.19 -5.45 1.43
C PRO A 242 -10.04 -4.31 1.93
N ASN A 243 -9.44 -3.53 2.83
CA ASN A 243 -9.95 -2.22 3.11
C ASN A 243 -9.56 -1.27 1.97
N ARG A 244 -10.47 -0.38 1.62
CA ARG A 244 -10.29 0.63 0.58
C ARG A 244 -10.71 1.98 1.12
N ALA A 245 -10.03 3.04 0.71
CA ALA A 245 -10.48 4.39 0.95
C ALA A 245 -10.16 5.29 -0.23
N ILE A 246 -10.99 6.32 -0.41
CA ILE A 246 -10.74 7.40 -1.34
C ILE A 246 -10.84 8.74 -0.62
N PHE A 247 -10.02 9.69 -1.04
CA PHE A 247 -10.13 11.08 -0.71
C PHE A 247 -10.66 11.86 -1.90
N TYR A 248 -11.58 12.77 -1.62
CA TYR A 248 -12.24 13.62 -2.60
C TYR A 248 -12.58 14.95 -1.95
N GLN A 249 -12.79 15.97 -2.77
CA GLN A 249 -13.14 17.32 -2.32
C GLN A 249 -14.61 17.61 -2.62
N THR A 250 -15.32 18.20 -1.67
CA THR A 250 -16.70 18.68 -1.81
C THR A 250 -16.75 20.13 -2.29
N ASP A 251 -17.93 20.63 -2.69
CA ASP A 251 -18.09 21.97 -3.28
C ASP A 251 -17.73 23.13 -2.33
N ASP A 252 -17.71 22.86 -1.02
CA ASP A 252 -17.21 23.77 0.03
C ASP A 252 -15.68 23.73 0.20
N ASN A 253 -14.97 23.03 -0.70
CA ASN A 253 -13.53 22.84 -0.74
C ASN A 253 -12.96 22.05 0.45
N VAL A 254 -13.79 21.30 1.17
CA VAL A 254 -13.33 20.38 2.22
C VAL A 254 -12.94 19.04 1.61
N ILE A 255 -11.78 18.49 1.98
CA ILE A 255 -11.42 17.12 1.59
C ILE A 255 -12.04 16.16 2.59
N HIS A 256 -12.79 15.19 2.08
CA HIS A 256 -13.40 14.10 2.82
C HIS A 256 -12.77 12.77 2.43
N GLN A 257 -12.99 11.77 3.30
CA GLN A 257 -12.62 10.39 3.04
C GLN A 257 -13.89 9.54 3.01
N MET A 258 -13.98 8.63 2.05
CA MET A 258 -14.96 7.56 2.05
C MET A 258 -14.23 6.22 2.00
N GLY A 259 -14.69 5.25 2.79
CA GLY A 259 -14.01 3.96 2.92
C GLY A 259 -14.97 2.78 2.88
N CYS A 260 -14.44 1.66 2.40
CA CYS A 260 -15.07 0.35 2.41
C CYS A 260 -14.17 -0.56 3.24
N PHE A 261 -14.58 -0.85 4.47
CA PHE A 261 -13.78 -1.61 5.43
C PHE A 261 -14.36 -3.02 5.59
N HIS A 262 -13.52 -4.05 5.54
CA HIS A 262 -13.90 -5.45 5.70
C HIS A 262 -15.04 -5.91 4.78
N GLY A 263 -15.09 -5.37 3.54
CA GLY A 263 -16.13 -5.70 2.56
C GLY A 263 -17.52 -5.14 2.89
N GLN A 264 -17.63 -4.20 3.84
CA GLN A 264 -18.87 -3.48 4.11
C GLN A 264 -19.19 -2.46 3.01
N ASP A 265 -20.37 -1.85 3.07
CA ASP A 265 -20.71 -0.75 2.17
C ASP A 265 -19.77 0.45 2.34
N TRP A 266 -19.61 1.21 1.27
CA TRP A 266 -18.86 2.47 1.30
C TRP A 266 -19.53 3.48 2.23
N GLN A 267 -18.75 4.07 3.13
CA GLN A 267 -19.22 5.05 4.11
C GLN A 267 -18.26 6.24 4.19
N VAL A 268 -18.81 7.44 4.28
CA VAL A 268 -18.04 8.66 4.56
C VAL A 268 -17.54 8.58 5.99
N SER A 269 -16.22 8.74 6.18
CA SER A 269 -15.62 8.72 7.51
C SER A 269 -15.77 10.08 8.21
N SER A 270 -15.33 10.17 9.47
CA SER A 270 -15.27 11.46 10.19
C SER A 270 -14.12 12.36 9.73
N PHE A 271 -13.28 11.93 8.78
CA PHE A 271 -12.21 12.76 8.24
C PHE A 271 -12.78 13.94 7.44
N ALA A 272 -12.30 15.13 7.79
CA ALA A 272 -12.55 16.37 7.07
C ALA A 272 -11.31 17.26 7.16
N GLN A 273 -10.85 17.76 6.02
CA GLN A 273 -9.78 18.75 5.92
C GLN A 273 -10.30 20.03 5.29
N ALA A 274 -10.47 21.06 6.11
CA ALA A 274 -10.81 22.40 5.67
C ALA A 274 -9.59 23.14 5.07
N ASP A 275 -9.81 24.34 4.53
CA ASP A 275 -8.77 25.23 3.99
C ASP A 275 -7.91 24.65 2.85
N ALA A 276 -8.35 23.55 2.23
CA ALA A 276 -7.74 23.04 1.02
C ALA A 276 -8.03 23.96 -0.18
N MET A 277 -7.08 24.04 -1.11
CA MET A 277 -7.29 24.74 -2.36
C MET A 277 -8.40 24.06 -3.18
N PRO A 278 -9.33 24.81 -3.79
CA PRO A 278 -10.29 24.26 -4.74
C PRO A 278 -9.60 23.49 -5.88
N GLY A 279 -9.96 22.24 -6.08
CA GLY A 279 -9.37 21.35 -7.09
C GLY A 279 -7.93 20.94 -6.81
N THR A 280 -7.47 21.01 -5.54
CA THR A 280 -6.12 20.55 -5.17
C THR A 280 -5.88 19.13 -5.63
N HIS A 281 -4.68 18.88 -6.17
CA HIS A 281 -4.19 17.51 -6.28
C HIS A 281 -4.00 16.91 -4.88
N MET A 282 -4.11 15.60 -4.81
CA MET A 282 -3.92 14.84 -3.59
C MET A 282 -3.02 13.66 -3.89
N ALA A 283 -2.13 13.36 -2.95
CA ALA A 283 -1.34 12.16 -2.97
C ALA A 283 -1.35 11.54 -1.59
N GLU A 284 -1.27 10.22 -1.52
CA GLU A 284 -1.28 9.49 -0.28
C GLU A 284 -0.20 8.42 -0.31
N VAL A 285 0.35 8.15 0.87
CA VAL A 285 1.19 6.99 1.13
C VAL A 285 0.80 6.40 2.48
N HIS A 286 0.86 5.08 2.58
CA HIS A 286 0.66 4.35 3.82
C HIS A 286 1.69 3.23 3.97
N ASN A 287 1.89 2.80 5.21
CA ASN A 287 2.56 1.54 5.47
C ASN A 287 1.62 0.35 5.18
N GLU A 288 2.14 -0.87 5.16
CA GLU A 288 1.41 -2.08 4.70
C GLU A 288 0.02 -2.29 5.34
N ASN A 289 -0.14 -1.94 6.62
CA ASN A 289 -1.39 -2.10 7.36
C ASN A 289 -2.24 -0.81 7.41
N ALA A 290 -1.80 0.26 6.77
CA ALA A 290 -2.35 1.61 6.91
C ALA A 290 -2.48 2.07 8.38
N GLY A 291 -1.61 1.57 9.25
CA GLY A 291 -1.45 2.10 10.62
C GLY A 291 -0.79 3.47 10.62
N HIS A 292 0.00 3.78 9.58
CA HIS A 292 0.51 5.11 9.32
C HIS A 292 0.09 5.52 7.91
N VAL A 293 -0.56 6.69 7.81
CA VAL A 293 -1.04 7.27 6.56
C VAL A 293 -0.55 8.72 6.50
N VAL A 294 -0.11 9.17 5.33
CA VAL A 294 0.14 10.60 5.08
C VAL A 294 -0.61 11.03 3.82
N LEU A 295 -1.50 12.01 3.98
CA LEU A 295 -2.17 12.69 2.89
C LEU A 295 -1.45 14.02 2.59
N PHE A 296 -1.10 14.22 1.33
CA PHE A 296 -0.57 15.48 0.81
C PHE A 296 -1.61 16.21 0.00
N PHE A 297 -1.70 17.51 0.20
CA PHE A 297 -2.62 18.40 -0.51
C PHE A 297 -2.06 19.82 -0.51
N GLN A 298 -2.68 20.72 -1.28
CA GLN A 298 -2.35 22.14 -1.28
C GLN A 298 -3.43 22.92 -0.53
N ASP A 299 -3.01 23.85 0.33
CA ASP A 299 -3.93 24.76 0.99
C ASP A 299 -4.24 26.02 0.15
N LYS A 300 -5.21 26.82 0.60
CA LYS A 300 -5.64 28.05 -0.07
C LYS A 300 -4.54 29.13 -0.23
N ASP A 301 -3.44 29.04 0.52
CA ASP A 301 -2.31 29.96 0.48
C ASP A 301 -1.14 29.42 -0.39
N ASN A 302 -1.41 28.35 -1.16
CA ASN A 302 -0.48 27.64 -2.03
C ASN A 302 0.65 26.91 -1.29
N PHE A 303 0.50 26.59 -0.01
CA PHE A 303 1.44 25.71 0.68
C PHE A 303 1.11 24.26 0.37
N LEU A 304 2.15 23.47 0.06
CA LEU A 304 2.07 22.04 0.13
C LEU A 304 1.96 21.65 1.60
N CYS A 305 0.93 20.88 1.94
CA CYS A 305 0.62 20.45 3.28
C CYS A 305 0.70 18.92 3.36
N SER A 306 1.06 18.41 4.53
CA SER A 306 0.87 17.00 4.89
C SER A 306 -0.07 16.91 6.09
N ARG A 307 -0.95 15.91 6.09
CA ARG A 307 -1.70 15.50 7.28
C ARG A 307 -1.52 14.02 7.49
N ARG A 308 -1.24 13.64 8.73
CA ARG A 308 -0.87 12.28 9.09
C ARG A 308 -1.97 11.61 9.90
N ALA A 309 -2.08 10.31 9.79
CA ALA A 309 -2.84 9.49 10.72
C ALA A 309 -1.95 8.41 11.31
N ILE A 310 -2.05 8.23 12.62
CA ILE A 310 -1.49 7.08 13.35
C ILE A 310 -2.67 6.30 13.91
N ASP A 311 -2.80 5.03 13.53
CA ASP A 311 -3.92 4.16 13.86
C ASP A 311 -5.27 4.83 13.54
N TRP A 312 -5.37 5.43 12.34
CA TRP A 312 -6.55 6.16 11.85
C TRP A 312 -6.94 7.39 12.67
N ARG A 313 -6.07 7.86 13.56
CA ARG A 313 -6.24 9.13 14.27
C ARG A 313 -5.49 10.22 13.52
N TRP A 314 -6.25 11.04 12.81
CA TRP A 314 -5.70 12.15 12.05
C TRP A 314 -5.21 13.27 12.96
N GLU A 315 -3.96 13.67 12.77
CA GLU A 315 -3.34 14.85 13.38
C GLU A 315 -3.74 16.13 12.63
N ASP A 316 -3.28 17.29 13.11
CA ASP A 316 -3.42 18.54 12.37
C ASP A 316 -2.53 18.55 11.12
N ALA A 317 -2.96 19.30 10.10
CA ALA A 317 -2.16 19.49 8.90
C ALA A 317 -0.96 20.39 9.16
N VAL A 318 0.17 20.08 8.54
CA VAL A 318 1.44 20.82 8.62
C VAL A 318 1.80 21.36 7.24
N ARG A 319 2.08 22.66 7.15
CA ARG A 319 2.66 23.29 5.96
C ARG A 319 4.12 22.88 5.80
N LEU A 320 4.48 22.36 4.64
CA LEU A 320 5.82 21.86 4.35
C LEU A 320 6.67 22.91 3.62
N CYS A 321 6.17 23.37 2.50
CA CYS A 321 6.83 24.36 1.64
C CYS A 321 5.80 25.06 0.77
N GLN A 322 6.24 26.09 0.05
CA GLN A 322 5.38 26.80 -0.87
C GLN A 322 5.52 26.26 -2.29
N ALA A 323 4.39 26.05 -2.96
CA ALA A 323 4.31 25.43 -4.28
C ALA A 323 3.66 26.37 -5.30
N ALA A 324 3.75 26.03 -6.59
CA ALA A 324 2.92 26.65 -7.62
C ALA A 324 1.43 26.39 -7.33
N ALA A 325 0.58 27.36 -7.63
CA ALA A 325 -0.87 27.19 -7.48
C ALA A 325 -1.38 26.02 -8.32
N ALA A 326 -2.21 25.17 -7.71
CA ALA A 326 -2.73 23.94 -8.31
C ALA A 326 -1.61 22.99 -8.82
N THR A 327 -0.49 22.93 -8.08
CA THR A 327 0.59 22.00 -8.42
C THR A 327 0.07 20.56 -8.53
N PRO A 328 0.52 19.77 -9.51
CA PRO A 328 0.35 18.32 -9.41
C PRO A 328 1.12 17.83 -8.18
N ILE A 329 0.56 16.85 -7.48
CA ILE A 329 1.18 16.23 -6.30
C ILE A 329 1.16 14.73 -6.54
N SER A 330 2.31 14.08 -6.37
CA SER A 330 2.42 12.63 -6.34
C SER A 330 3.34 12.23 -5.20
N ALA A 331 3.07 11.08 -4.58
CA ALA A 331 3.88 10.57 -3.50
C ALA A 331 4.07 9.07 -3.66
N THR A 332 5.18 8.55 -3.15
CA THR A 332 5.46 7.12 -3.16
C THR A 332 6.29 6.73 -1.94
N THR A 333 6.24 5.45 -1.58
CA THR A 333 7.04 4.85 -0.51
C THR A 333 7.44 3.43 -0.87
N TRP A 334 8.59 2.97 -0.39
CA TRP A 334 9.15 1.65 -0.68
C TRP A 334 9.78 0.95 0.53
N SER A 335 9.80 1.58 1.69
CA SER A 335 10.18 0.94 2.95
C SER A 335 9.09 1.19 3.96
N HIS A 336 8.74 0.18 4.75
CA HIS A 336 7.56 0.18 5.63
C HIS A 336 7.45 1.39 6.59
N THR A 337 8.52 2.16 6.78
CA THR A 337 8.56 3.22 7.81
C THR A 337 9.35 4.50 7.45
N GLU A 338 10.30 4.46 6.52
CA GLU A 338 11.38 5.49 6.52
C GLU A 338 11.51 6.33 5.26
N ASN A 339 10.97 5.89 4.13
CA ASN A 339 11.22 6.54 2.86
C ASN A 339 9.93 6.93 2.16
N ILE A 340 9.52 8.18 2.38
CA ILE A 340 8.50 8.84 1.57
C ILE A 340 9.20 9.81 0.62
N ARG A 341 8.74 9.84 -0.63
CA ARG A 341 9.07 10.88 -1.60
C ARG A 341 7.80 11.55 -2.05
N VAL A 342 7.83 12.88 -2.11
CA VAL A 342 6.72 13.69 -2.62
C VAL A 342 7.25 14.57 -3.73
N TYR A 343 6.63 14.50 -4.89
CA TYR A 343 6.97 15.32 -6.05
C TYR A 343 5.89 16.38 -6.23
N PHE A 344 6.32 17.60 -6.53
CA PHE A 344 5.45 18.76 -6.75
C PHE A 344 6.18 19.82 -7.59
N GLN A 345 5.48 20.85 -8.05
CA GLN A 345 6.07 22.02 -8.70
C GLN A 345 6.17 23.18 -7.70
N ASN A 346 7.36 23.75 -7.58
CA ASN A 346 7.61 24.92 -6.74
C ASN A 346 7.03 26.20 -7.38
N ARG A 347 7.19 27.36 -6.73
CA ARG A 347 6.70 28.66 -7.22
C ARG A 347 7.24 29.09 -8.59
N ASP A 348 8.42 28.59 -8.96
CA ASP A 348 9.05 28.86 -10.25
C ASP A 348 8.66 27.82 -11.30
N ASN A 349 7.68 26.96 -11.00
CA ASN A 349 7.19 25.82 -11.78
C ASN A 349 8.22 24.69 -12.00
N ALA A 350 9.39 24.73 -11.36
CA ALA A 350 10.34 23.61 -11.40
C ALA A 350 9.81 22.45 -10.54
N PHE A 351 9.97 21.22 -11.03
CA PHE A 351 9.62 20.06 -10.22
C PHE A 351 10.66 19.85 -9.13
N GLN A 352 10.19 19.61 -7.92
CA GLN A 352 11.00 19.35 -6.75
C GLN A 352 10.56 18.07 -6.05
N GLU A 353 11.49 17.49 -5.32
CA GLU A 353 11.24 16.37 -4.41
C GLU A 353 11.32 16.84 -2.95
N LEU A 354 10.40 16.37 -2.12
CA LEU A 354 10.55 16.34 -0.67
C LEU A 354 10.81 14.90 -0.23
N LYS A 355 11.75 14.74 0.71
CA LYS A 355 12.08 13.48 1.38
C LYS A 355 11.63 13.56 2.83
N GLY A 356 10.98 12.52 3.33
CA GLY A 356 10.59 12.43 4.73
C GLY A 356 10.22 10.99 5.11
N SER A 357 9.66 10.85 6.31
CA SER A 357 9.12 9.60 6.85
C SER A 357 7.70 9.81 7.38
N PHE A 358 7.07 8.73 7.86
CA PHE A 358 5.78 8.84 8.56
C PHE A 358 5.88 9.69 9.83
N ASP A 359 7.06 9.78 10.44
CA ASP A 359 7.32 10.63 11.60
C ASP A 359 7.63 12.09 11.23
N GLY A 360 7.65 12.43 9.93
CA GLY A 360 7.90 13.78 9.42
C GLY A 360 9.34 13.95 8.95
N GLY A 361 10.02 15.01 9.41
CA GLY A 361 11.43 15.25 9.05
C GLY A 361 11.63 15.63 7.59
N TRP A 362 10.74 16.46 7.04
CA TRP A 362 10.74 16.84 5.63
C TRP A 362 11.97 17.67 5.25
N THR A 363 12.66 17.23 4.20
CA THR A 363 13.82 17.91 3.61
C THR A 363 13.71 17.95 2.09
N LEU A 364 14.30 18.96 1.44
CA LEU A 364 14.35 19.01 -0.02
C LEU A 364 15.29 17.91 -0.54
N GLY A 365 14.81 17.22 -1.58
CA GLY A 365 15.53 16.19 -2.29
C GLY A 365 16.53 16.72 -3.30
N GLN A 366 17.12 15.81 -4.06
CA GLN A 366 18.08 16.16 -5.13
C GLN A 366 17.41 16.26 -6.50
N PHE A 367 16.18 15.76 -6.63
CA PHE A 367 15.43 15.89 -7.86
C PHE A 367 14.97 17.33 -8.05
N ASP A 368 15.51 17.96 -9.10
CA ASP A 368 15.14 19.28 -9.57
C ASP A 368 15.07 19.22 -11.09
N LEU A 369 13.86 19.33 -11.65
CA LEU A 369 13.64 19.37 -13.09
C LEU A 369 13.10 20.75 -13.45
N PRO A 370 13.91 21.60 -14.12
CA PRO A 370 13.45 22.90 -14.57
C PRO A 370 12.25 22.75 -15.50
N SER A 371 11.15 23.44 -15.17
CA SER A 371 10.01 23.61 -16.06
C SER A 371 9.50 25.02 -15.94
N THR A 372 9.07 25.59 -17.07
CA THR A 372 8.48 26.94 -17.13
C THR A 372 6.95 26.91 -17.12
N LYS A 373 6.35 25.71 -17.14
CA LYS A 373 4.89 25.52 -17.27
C LYS A 373 4.36 24.67 -16.13
N ILE A 374 3.16 24.99 -15.68
CA ILE A 374 2.42 24.13 -14.76
C ILE A 374 1.93 22.90 -15.54
N HIS A 375 2.27 21.72 -15.04
CA HIS A 375 1.85 20.43 -15.57
C HIS A 375 0.51 20.03 -14.97
N ARG A 376 -0.26 19.24 -15.74
CA ARG A 376 -1.65 18.93 -15.37
C ARG A 376 -1.79 17.76 -14.42
N SER A 377 -0.89 16.78 -14.51
CA SER A 377 -0.98 15.55 -13.74
C SER A 377 0.39 14.92 -13.57
N MET A 378 0.55 14.24 -12.44
CA MET A 378 1.75 13.51 -12.09
C MET A 378 1.36 12.29 -11.25
N ALA A 379 2.03 11.17 -11.47
CA ALA A 379 1.93 9.98 -10.65
C ALA A 379 3.33 9.44 -10.37
N ALA A 380 3.54 8.86 -9.20
CA ALA A 380 4.80 8.23 -8.84
C ALA A 380 4.52 6.86 -8.25
N ILE A 381 5.36 5.90 -8.58
CA ILE A 381 5.36 4.56 -7.99
C ILE A 381 6.79 4.20 -7.61
N SER A 382 6.94 3.30 -6.65
CA SER A 382 8.24 2.79 -6.25
C SER A 382 8.17 1.35 -5.78
N TRP A 383 9.29 0.65 -5.90
CA TRP A 383 9.46 -0.70 -5.36
C TRP A 383 10.91 -0.93 -4.94
N LEU A 384 11.14 -1.93 -4.10
CA LEU A 384 12.49 -2.37 -3.76
C LEU A 384 13.00 -3.37 -4.78
N ARG A 385 14.19 -3.12 -5.32
CA ARG A 385 14.93 -4.12 -6.09
C ARG A 385 15.48 -5.17 -5.12
N LEU A 386 15.15 -6.44 -5.34
CA LEU A 386 15.59 -7.57 -4.49
C LEU A 386 16.95 -8.17 -4.91
N GLU A 387 17.59 -7.63 -5.95
CA GLU A 387 18.82 -8.17 -6.53
C GLU A 387 20.09 -7.79 -5.75
N MET A 388 21.27 -8.11 -6.30
CA MET A 388 22.60 -7.97 -5.66
C MET A 388 22.90 -6.57 -5.10
N LYS A 389 22.19 -5.54 -5.55
CA LYS A 389 22.24 -4.18 -4.99
C LYS A 389 20.83 -3.77 -4.61
N PRO A 390 20.43 -3.96 -3.34
CA PRO A 390 19.12 -3.55 -2.88
C PRO A 390 19.02 -2.03 -2.91
N GLY A 391 17.94 -1.52 -3.48
CA GLY A 391 17.68 -0.10 -3.55
C GLY A 391 16.31 0.18 -4.15
N PRO A 392 15.79 1.40 -3.97
CA PRO A 392 14.53 1.79 -4.58
C PRO A 392 14.66 1.94 -6.09
N GLU A 393 13.64 1.44 -6.76
CA GLU A 393 13.24 1.91 -8.08
C GLU A 393 12.10 2.88 -7.91
N ILE A 394 12.15 4.00 -8.62
CA ILE A 394 11.05 4.95 -8.69
C ILE A 394 10.74 5.20 -10.17
N ARG A 395 9.45 5.26 -10.50
CA ARG A 395 8.97 5.73 -11.80
C ARG A 395 8.01 6.87 -11.56
N MET A 396 8.22 7.96 -12.29
CA MET A 396 7.37 9.14 -12.23
C MET A 396 6.81 9.42 -13.61
N TYR A 397 5.49 9.47 -13.71
CA TYR A 397 4.76 9.74 -14.94
C TYR A 397 4.25 11.17 -14.91
N ILE A 398 4.61 11.97 -15.91
CA ILE A 398 4.18 13.38 -16.02
C ILE A 398 3.43 13.54 -17.32
N GLN A 399 2.25 14.16 -17.26
CA GLN A 399 1.61 14.66 -18.48
C GLN A 399 2.21 16.01 -18.84
N ASP A 400 2.93 16.07 -19.96
CA ASP A 400 3.56 17.29 -20.45
C ASP A 400 2.54 18.27 -21.08
N TYR A 401 3.04 19.43 -21.52
CA TYR A 401 2.21 20.44 -22.18
C TYR A 401 1.76 20.05 -23.59
N THR A 402 2.29 18.96 -24.16
CA THR A 402 1.86 18.37 -25.43
C THR A 402 0.77 17.32 -25.24
N ASN A 403 0.32 17.09 -24.00
CA ASN A 403 -0.58 16.01 -23.58
C ASN A 403 0.02 14.61 -23.73
N THR A 404 1.34 14.50 -23.80
CA THR A 404 2.06 13.23 -23.79
C THR A 404 2.39 12.84 -22.36
N VAL A 405 2.21 11.57 -22.01
CA VAL A 405 2.71 11.03 -20.75
C VAL A 405 4.16 10.62 -20.96
N ILE A 406 5.07 11.22 -20.21
CA ILE A 406 6.49 10.87 -20.18
C ILE A 406 6.80 10.16 -18.86
N GLU A 407 7.72 9.19 -18.92
CA GLU A 407 8.20 8.46 -17.74
C GLU A 407 9.60 8.96 -17.38
N TRP A 408 9.82 9.23 -16.11
CA TRP A 408 11.14 9.46 -15.52
C TRP A 408 11.47 8.27 -14.63
N CYS A 409 12.67 7.73 -14.81
CA CYS A 409 13.16 6.58 -14.09
C CYS A 409 14.26 6.98 -13.11
N TYR A 410 14.15 6.48 -11.88
CA TYR A 410 15.22 6.49 -10.91
C TYR A 410 15.49 5.08 -10.43
N SER A 411 16.77 4.74 -10.33
CA SER A 411 17.30 3.48 -9.81
C SER A 411 18.41 3.84 -8.84
N SER A 412 18.60 3.10 -7.76
CA SER A 412 19.65 3.40 -6.77
C SER A 412 21.08 3.47 -7.32
N ASP A 413 21.32 2.86 -8.48
CA ASP A 413 22.60 2.89 -9.19
C ASP A 413 22.75 4.08 -10.17
N THR A 414 21.70 4.86 -10.39
CA THR A 414 21.67 5.92 -11.41
C THR A 414 21.10 7.22 -10.87
N GLU A 415 21.37 8.31 -11.58
CA GLU A 415 20.57 9.52 -11.43
C GLU A 415 19.21 9.35 -12.13
N TRP A 416 18.36 10.36 -12.03
CA TRP A 416 17.12 10.41 -12.79
C TRP A 416 17.40 10.44 -14.29
N ILE A 417 16.73 9.56 -15.04
CA ILE A 417 16.81 9.48 -16.49
C ILE A 417 15.39 9.57 -17.08
N LEU A 418 15.26 10.25 -18.23
CA LEU A 418 14.03 10.32 -19.02
C LEU A 418 13.94 9.13 -19.98
#